data_AF-A0AAV7K7T2-F1
#
_entry.id   AF-A0AAV7K7T2-F1
#
_cell.length_a   1.000
_cell.length_b   1.000
_cell.length_c   1.000
_cell.angle_alpha   90.00
_cell.angle_beta   90.00
_cell.angle_gamma   90.00
#
_symmetry.space_group_name_H-M   'P 1'
#
loop_
_entity.id
_entity.type
_entity.pdbx_description
1 polymer ?
#
loop_
_entity_poly.entity_id
_entity_poly.type
_entity_poly.pdbx_seq_one_letter_code
_entity_poly.pdbx_strand_id
1 'polypeptide(L)'
;MCTDIRVAEFYSLIADESKDASKKEQLSICVRYVNANSIINERFLTYVEISSQNAESLSHHILTTLKENASNPLNMVSQAYDGASVMSERCRGVQAPIKEFAPKARYVHCYAHSLNLALVDCIKSVQHAWDFFSLIEALYIFVSTSKAHPI
;
A
#
# COMPACT_ATOMS: atom_id res chain seq x y z
N MET A 1 -19.22 -10.40 9.20
CA MET A 1 -18.34 -9.34 9.75
C MET A 1 -17.44 -9.95 10.81
N CYS A 2 -16.13 -9.69 10.76
CA CYS A 2 -15.16 -10.25 11.70
C CYS A 2 -15.21 -9.46 13.02
N THR A 3 -15.93 -9.97 14.01
CA THR A 3 -16.14 -9.35 15.33
C THR A 3 -14.84 -9.03 16.06
N ASP A 4 -13.80 -9.82 15.79
CA ASP A 4 -12.51 -9.78 16.50
C ASP A 4 -11.76 -8.47 16.30
N ILE A 5 -11.90 -7.83 15.14
CA ILE A 5 -11.27 -6.52 14.89
C ILE A 5 -11.92 -5.46 15.79
N ARG A 6 -13.26 -5.48 15.91
CA ARG A 6 -14.05 -4.49 16.65
C ARG A 6 -13.82 -4.48 18.16
N VAL A 7 -13.35 -5.61 18.70
CA VAL A 7 -13.00 -5.75 20.12
C VAL A 7 -11.49 -5.61 20.36
N ALA A 8 -10.69 -5.49 19.30
CA ALA A 8 -9.24 -5.32 19.45
C ALA A 8 -8.93 -3.96 20.10
N GLU A 9 -8.08 -4.01 21.14
CA GLU A 9 -7.63 -2.82 21.85
C GLU A 9 -6.71 -1.96 20.97
N PHE A 10 -5.91 -2.58 20.11
CA PHE A 10 -5.02 -1.88 19.19
C PHE A 10 -5.02 -2.51 17.82
N TYR A 11 -4.96 -1.65 16.80
CA TYR A 11 -4.81 -2.08 15.42
C TYR A 11 -3.96 -1.10 14.60
N SER A 12 -3.48 -1.59 13.48
CA SER A 12 -2.68 -0.87 12.48
C SER A 12 -3.36 -1.01 11.13
N LEU A 13 -3.30 0.04 10.35
CA LEU A 13 -3.80 0.10 9.00
C LEU A 13 -2.66 -0.15 8.00
N ILE A 14 -2.93 -0.99 7.02
CA ILE A 14 -2.03 -1.28 5.91
C ILE A 14 -2.83 -1.09 4.64
N ALA A 15 -2.36 -0.26 3.72
CA ALA A 15 -2.95 -0.17 2.38
C ALA A 15 -1.86 -0.13 1.31
N ASP A 16 -2.22 -0.59 0.13
CA ASP A 16 -1.30 -0.59 -1.00
C ASP A 16 -2.07 -0.47 -2.31
N GLU A 17 -1.51 0.28 -3.24
CA GLU A 17 -2.06 0.44 -4.59
C GLU A 17 -1.54 -0.67 -5.49
N SER A 18 -2.42 -1.32 -6.24
CA SER A 18 -2.07 -2.37 -7.19
C SER A 18 -2.95 -2.29 -8.42
N LYS A 19 -2.51 -2.93 -9.52
CA LYS A 19 -3.31 -3.11 -10.73
C LYS A 19 -3.96 -4.48 -10.76
N ASP A 20 -5.20 -4.53 -11.21
CA ASP A 20 -5.85 -5.80 -11.53
C ASP A 20 -5.47 -6.34 -12.92
N ALA A 21 -6.01 -7.51 -13.28
CA ALA A 21 -5.77 -8.13 -14.58
C ALA A 21 -6.26 -7.29 -15.78
N SER A 22 -7.18 -6.35 -15.55
CA SER A 22 -7.69 -5.40 -16.55
C SER A 22 -6.92 -4.07 -16.54
N LYS A 23 -5.80 -3.98 -15.80
CA LYS A 23 -4.97 -2.79 -15.59
C LYS A 23 -5.69 -1.63 -14.91
N LYS A 24 -6.76 -1.91 -14.16
CA LYS A 24 -7.42 -0.90 -13.33
C LYS A 24 -6.70 -0.78 -11.99
N GLU A 25 -6.53 0.46 -11.54
CA GLU A 25 -5.94 0.74 -10.23
C GLU A 25 -6.92 0.34 -9.11
N GLN A 26 -6.39 -0.31 -8.08
CA GLN A 26 -7.12 -0.77 -6.92
C GLN A 26 -6.35 -0.47 -5.65
N LEU A 27 -7.07 -0.03 -4.61
CA LEU A 27 -6.53 0.14 -3.28
C LEU A 27 -6.89 -1.08 -2.44
N SER A 28 -5.88 -1.83 -2.02
CA SER A 28 -6.03 -2.88 -1.02
C SER A 28 -6.06 -2.27 0.37
N ILE A 29 -7.00 -2.70 1.22
CA ILE A 29 -7.09 -2.23 2.61
C ILE A 29 -7.07 -3.42 3.55
N CYS A 30 -6.08 -3.43 4.43
CA CYS A 30 -5.84 -4.46 5.42
C CYS A 30 -5.71 -3.84 6.82
N VAL A 31 -6.00 -4.64 7.84
CA VAL A 31 -5.71 -4.28 9.22
C VAL A 31 -4.89 -5.37 9.90
N ARG A 32 -3.95 -4.94 10.73
CA ARG A 32 -3.17 -5.78 11.62
C ARG A 32 -3.54 -5.46 13.06
N TYR A 33 -3.97 -6.44 13.83
CA TYR A 33 -4.45 -6.23 15.20
C TYR A 33 -4.01 -7.35 16.12
N VAL A 34 -4.09 -7.09 17.43
CA VAL A 34 -3.84 -8.08 18.47
C VAL A 34 -5.21 -8.53 19.01
N ASN A 35 -5.47 -9.83 18.98
CA ASN A 35 -6.72 -10.39 19.50
C ASN A 35 -6.66 -10.55 21.03
N ALA A 36 -7.77 -10.99 21.65
CA ALA A 36 -7.87 -11.19 23.09
C ALA A 36 -6.85 -12.19 23.67
N ASN A 37 -6.33 -13.11 22.83
CA ASN A 37 -5.31 -14.07 23.21
C ASN A 37 -3.88 -13.54 23.00
N SER A 38 -3.71 -12.23 22.77
CA SER A 38 -2.42 -11.60 22.44
C SER A 38 -1.77 -12.11 21.16
N ILE A 39 -2.57 -12.65 20.22
CA ILE A 39 -2.08 -13.15 18.93
C ILE A 39 -2.23 -12.05 17.89
N ILE A 40 -1.14 -11.81 17.15
CA ILE A 40 -1.13 -10.89 16.00
C ILE A 40 -1.91 -11.53 14.86
N ASN A 41 -2.89 -10.79 14.34
CA ASN A 41 -3.71 -11.19 13.21
C ASN A 41 -3.65 -10.11 12.13
N GLU A 42 -3.65 -10.54 10.87
CA GLU A 42 -3.81 -9.68 9.71
C GLU A 42 -5.08 -10.07 8.98
N ARG A 43 -5.89 -9.07 8.61
CA ARG A 43 -7.15 -9.28 7.91
C ARG A 43 -7.25 -8.29 6.76
N PHE A 44 -7.41 -8.84 5.58
CA PHE A 44 -7.87 -8.11 4.42
C PHE A 44 -9.32 -7.67 4.63
N LEU A 45 -9.62 -6.40 4.37
CA LEU A 45 -10.95 -5.83 4.51
C LEU A 45 -11.65 -5.76 3.15
N THR A 46 -11.03 -5.09 2.19
CA THR A 46 -11.60 -4.88 0.86
C THR A 46 -10.57 -4.44 -0.16
N TYR A 47 -10.95 -4.56 -1.44
CA TYR A 47 -10.40 -3.77 -2.53
C TYR A 47 -11.35 -2.62 -2.82
N VAL A 48 -10.78 -1.48 -3.20
CA VAL A 48 -11.54 -0.35 -3.73
C VAL A 48 -11.00 -0.06 -5.12
N GLU A 49 -11.85 -0.16 -6.14
CA GLU A 49 -11.50 0.34 -7.48
C GLU A 49 -11.35 1.86 -7.41
N ILE A 50 -10.19 2.37 -7.82
CA ILE A 50 -9.88 3.79 -7.74
C ILE A 50 -9.89 4.37 -9.15
N SER A 51 -10.78 5.33 -9.38
CA SER A 51 -10.79 6.11 -10.63
C SER A 51 -9.86 7.32 -10.57
N SER A 52 -9.45 7.75 -9.37
CA SER A 52 -8.51 8.87 -9.17
C SER A 52 -7.51 8.59 -8.05
N GLN A 53 -6.21 8.68 -8.35
CA GLN A 53 -5.11 8.51 -7.38
C GLN A 53 -4.76 9.83 -6.67
N ASN A 54 -5.76 10.55 -6.17
CA ASN A 54 -5.51 11.73 -5.34
C ASN A 54 -5.74 11.39 -3.85
N ALA A 55 -5.02 12.10 -2.99
CA ALA A 55 -5.01 11.81 -1.56
C ALA A 55 -6.40 11.94 -0.90
N GLU A 56 -7.24 12.84 -1.40
CA GLU A 56 -8.60 13.06 -0.90
C GLU A 56 -9.49 11.83 -1.13
N SER A 57 -9.56 11.34 -2.38
CA SER A 57 -10.35 10.16 -2.74
C SER A 57 -9.85 8.92 -1.99
N LEU A 58 -8.54 8.69 -1.99
CA LEU A 58 -7.93 7.54 -1.31
C LEU A 58 -8.21 7.55 0.19
N SER A 59 -7.99 8.69 0.86
CA SER A 59 -8.25 8.81 2.30
C SER A 59 -9.74 8.65 2.61
N HIS A 60 -10.63 9.18 1.78
CA HIS A 60 -12.08 9.00 1.94
C HIS A 60 -12.47 7.51 1.90
N HIS A 61 -11.97 6.76 0.92
CA HIS A 61 -12.23 5.32 0.81
C HIS A 61 -11.70 4.55 2.03
N ILE A 62 -10.47 4.83 2.45
CA ILE A 62 -9.86 4.22 3.64
C ILE A 62 -10.70 4.49 4.89
N LEU A 63 -11.05 5.76 5.13
CA LEU A 63 -11.82 6.16 6.31
C LEU A 63 -13.22 5.54 6.32
N THR A 64 -13.86 5.44 5.16
CA THR A 64 -15.17 4.79 5.03
C THR A 64 -15.08 3.30 5.37
N THR A 65 -14.12 2.58 4.78
CA THR A 65 -13.88 1.16 5.08
C THR A 65 -13.57 0.93 6.56
N LEU A 66 -12.76 1.79 7.18
CA LEU A 66 -12.44 1.69 8.61
C LEU A 66 -13.66 1.93 9.49
N LYS A 67 -14.50 2.92 9.20
CA LYS A 67 -15.73 3.18 9.96
C LYS A 67 -16.70 1.98 9.90
N GLU A 68 -16.74 1.28 8.77
CA GLU A 68 -17.61 0.12 8.55
C GLU A 68 -17.07 -1.18 9.16
N ASN A 69 -15.75 -1.33 9.29
CA ASN A 69 -15.14 -2.63 9.60
C ASN A 69 -14.29 -2.64 10.88
N ALA A 70 -13.75 -1.50 11.29
CA ALA A 70 -12.76 -1.40 12.36
C ALA A 70 -13.31 -0.75 13.64
N SER A 71 -12.46 -0.80 14.67
CA SER A 71 -12.69 -0.25 16.01
C SER A 71 -12.60 1.27 16.08
N ASN A 72 -12.70 1.79 17.31
CA ASN A 72 -12.45 3.18 17.66
C ASN A 72 -11.13 3.70 17.03
N PRO A 73 -11.15 4.84 16.31
CA PRO A 73 -9.94 5.43 15.71
C PRO A 73 -8.80 5.70 16.70
N LEU A 74 -9.12 5.93 17.97
CA LEU A 74 -8.14 6.14 19.04
C LEU A 74 -7.30 4.90 19.35
N ASN A 75 -7.72 3.72 18.90
CA ASN A 75 -7.03 2.45 19.04
C ASN A 75 -6.08 2.18 17.86
N MET A 76 -6.11 3.02 16.81
CA MET A 76 -5.20 2.87 15.68
C MET A 76 -3.82 3.42 16.04
N VAL A 77 -2.81 2.54 16.03
CA VAL A 77 -1.44 2.87 16.44
C VAL A 77 -0.52 3.19 15.27
N SER A 78 -0.83 2.71 14.07
CA SER A 78 -0.07 3.03 12.88
C SER A 78 -0.89 2.98 11.59
N GLN A 79 -0.33 3.61 10.56
CA GLN A 79 -0.79 3.62 9.18
C GLN A 79 0.42 3.35 8.28
N ALA A 80 0.33 2.36 7.39
CA ALA A 80 1.47 1.88 6.61
C ALA A 80 1.13 1.74 5.13
N TYR A 81 1.86 2.50 4.30
CA TYR A 81 1.69 2.57 2.85
C TYR A 81 3.06 2.79 2.17
N ASP A 82 3.09 2.84 0.84
CA ASP A 82 4.30 3.21 0.08
C ASP A 82 4.73 4.67 0.30
N GLY A 83 5.90 5.02 -0.25
CA GLY A 83 6.50 6.34 -0.15
C GLY A 83 6.07 7.32 -1.24
N ALA A 84 5.02 7.02 -2.02
CA ALA A 84 4.53 7.94 -3.02
C ALA A 84 4.01 9.21 -2.32
N SER A 85 4.28 10.39 -2.88
CA SER A 85 3.89 11.67 -2.27
C SER A 85 2.39 11.72 -1.97
N VAL A 86 1.56 11.14 -2.83
CA VAL A 86 0.10 11.04 -2.62
C VAL A 86 -0.25 10.28 -1.34
N MET A 87 0.53 9.28 -0.95
CA MET A 87 0.31 8.47 0.25
C MET A 87 0.99 9.07 1.48
N SER A 88 2.28 9.40 1.36
CA SER A 88 3.16 9.68 2.49
C SER A 88 3.37 11.17 2.80
N GLU A 89 2.93 12.09 1.94
CA GLU A 89 3.17 13.51 2.18
C GLU A 89 2.46 13.98 3.45
N ARG A 90 3.23 14.53 4.38
CA ARG A 90 2.76 14.88 5.74
C ARG A 90 1.58 15.84 5.79
N CYS A 91 1.45 16.75 4.82
CA CYS A 91 0.45 17.81 4.83
C CYS A 91 -0.66 17.63 3.81
N ARG A 92 -0.41 16.87 2.73
CA ARG A 92 -1.33 16.75 1.58
C ARG A 92 -1.59 15.32 1.16
N GLY A 93 -0.79 14.36 1.62
CA GLY A 93 -0.97 12.96 1.30
C GLY A 93 -2.02 12.31 2.19
N VAL A 94 -2.38 11.06 1.87
CA VAL A 94 -3.31 10.21 2.63
C VAL A 94 -2.95 10.18 4.10
N GLN A 95 -1.66 10.24 4.44
CA GLN A 95 -1.22 10.27 5.83
C GLN A 95 -1.88 11.38 6.66
N ALA A 96 -2.13 12.56 6.10
CA ALA A 96 -2.61 13.72 6.86
C ALA A 96 -4.06 13.53 7.35
N PRO A 97 -5.07 13.23 6.48
CA PRO A 97 -6.44 12.97 6.95
C PRO A 97 -6.53 11.76 7.89
N ILE A 98 -5.72 10.71 7.66
CA ILE A 98 -5.69 9.55 8.55
C ILE A 98 -5.11 9.93 9.93
N LYS A 99 -4.14 10.83 9.97
CA LYS A 99 -3.57 11.36 11.23
C LYS A 99 -4.57 12.22 12.00
N GLU A 100 -5.41 12.97 11.30
CA GLU A 100 -6.51 13.74 11.92
C GLU A 100 -7.58 12.80 12.50
N PHE A 101 -7.95 11.76 11.75
CA PHE A 101 -8.92 10.75 12.20
C PHE A 101 -8.40 9.92 13.38
N ALA A 102 -7.12 9.55 13.37
CA ALA A 102 -6.46 8.78 14.42
C ALA A 102 -5.15 9.46 14.85
N PRO A 103 -5.21 10.39 15.82
CA PRO A 103 -4.05 11.18 16.25
C PRO A 103 -2.87 10.34 16.76
N LYS A 104 -3.11 9.13 17.25
CA LYS A 104 -2.05 8.21 17.72
C LYS A 104 -1.38 7.44 16.59
N ALA A 105 -2.02 7.30 15.43
CA ALA A 105 -1.51 6.51 14.31
C ALA A 105 -0.23 7.14 13.74
N ARG A 106 0.90 6.44 13.87
CA ARG A 106 2.18 6.84 13.26
C ARG A 106 2.26 6.31 11.84
N TYR A 107 2.78 7.12 10.93
CA TYR A 107 3.11 6.65 9.59
C TYR A 107 4.33 5.75 9.61
N VAL A 108 4.22 4.65 8.88
CA VAL A 108 5.29 3.69 8.64
C VAL A 108 5.45 3.55 7.14
N HIS A 109 6.62 3.93 6.62
CA HIS A 109 6.94 3.72 5.22
C HIS A 109 7.09 2.22 4.94
N CYS A 110 6.51 1.75 3.84
CA CYS A 110 6.62 0.36 3.41
C CYS A 110 8.09 -0.07 3.31
N TYR A 111 8.48 -1.04 4.15
CA TYR A 111 9.85 -1.55 4.16
C TYR A 111 10.19 -2.34 2.90
N ALA A 112 9.21 -3.01 2.28
CA ALA A 112 9.43 -3.69 1.01
C ALA A 112 9.77 -2.68 -0.09
N HIS A 113 9.02 -1.57 -0.17
CA HIS A 113 9.30 -0.49 -1.10
C HIS A 113 10.65 0.18 -0.80
N SER A 114 10.93 0.46 0.47
CA SER A 114 12.22 1.04 0.91
C SER A 114 13.41 0.16 0.53
N LEU A 115 13.29 -1.16 0.72
CA LEU A 115 14.32 -2.12 0.35
C LEU A 115 14.51 -2.15 -1.17
N ASN A 116 13.42 -2.17 -1.93
CA ASN A 116 13.49 -2.13 -3.40
C ASN A 116 14.24 -0.88 -3.89
N LEU A 117 13.94 0.30 -3.35
CA LEU A 117 14.64 1.53 -3.71
C LEU A 117 16.15 1.43 -3.41
N ALA A 118 16.52 0.94 -2.22
CA ALA A 118 17.92 0.75 -1.86
C ALA A 118 18.65 -0.22 -2.80
N LEU A 119 17.99 -1.30 -3.21
CA LEU A 119 18.54 -2.27 -4.17
C LEU A 119 18.73 -1.65 -5.56
N VAL A 120 17.73 -0.90 -6.05
CA VAL A 120 17.80 -0.20 -7.34
C VAL A 120 18.96 0.79 -7.35
N ASP A 121 19.12 1.58 -6.29
CA ASP A 121 20.22 2.55 -6.18
C ASP A 121 21.59 1.87 -6.10
N CYS A 122 21.68 0.75 -5.38
CA CYS A 122 22.90 -0.07 -5.34
C CYS A 122 23.26 -0.60 -6.74
N ILE A 123 22.31 -1.15 -7.48
CA ILE A 123 22.53 -1.67 -8.84
C ILE A 123 23.02 -0.56 -9.78
N LYS A 124 22.41 0.62 -9.72
CA LYS A 124 22.85 1.79 -10.52
C LYS A 124 24.29 2.21 -10.23
N SER A 125 24.79 1.96 -9.01
CA SER A 125 26.17 2.25 -8.64
C SER A 125 27.19 1.20 -9.13
N VAL A 126 26.73 0.03 -9.58
CA VAL A 126 27.57 -1.08 -10.07
C VAL A 126 27.34 -1.28 -11.57
N GLN A 127 28.24 -0.73 -12.40
CA GLN A 127 28.09 -0.71 -13.86
C GLN A 127 27.72 -2.07 -14.47
N HIS A 128 28.41 -3.15 -14.09
CA HIS A 128 28.12 -4.49 -14.61
C HIS A 128 26.71 -4.99 -14.27
N ALA A 129 26.22 -4.68 -13.07
CA ALA A 129 24.87 -5.05 -12.66
C ALA A 129 23.84 -4.20 -13.42
N TRP A 130 24.09 -2.89 -13.55
CA TRP A 130 23.27 -2.00 -14.35
C TRP A 130 23.13 -2.48 -15.80
N ASP A 131 24.25 -2.75 -16.47
CA ASP A 131 24.27 -3.23 -17.86
C ASP A 131 23.49 -4.54 -18.02
N PHE A 132 23.65 -5.47 -17.08
CA PHE A 132 22.93 -6.74 -17.07
C PHE A 132 21.41 -6.55 -16.99
N PHE A 133 20.93 -5.76 -16.03
CA PHE A 133 19.49 -5.53 -15.87
C PHE A 133 18.91 -4.68 -17.02
N SER A 134 19.66 -3.70 -17.53
CA SER A 134 19.26 -2.92 -18.71
C SER A 134 19.12 -3.79 -19.96
N LEU A 135 20.01 -4.77 -20.17
CA LEU A 135 19.90 -5.70 -21.29
C LEU A 135 18.63 -6.57 -21.17
N ILE A 136 18.34 -7.09 -19.97
CA ILE A 136 17.13 -7.89 -19.74
C ILE A 136 15.87 -7.06 -19.99
N GLU A 137 15.83 -5.82 -19.52
CA GLU A 137 14.72 -4.90 -19.77
C GLU A 137 14.53 -4.64 -21.27
N ALA A 138 15.61 -4.38 -22.00
CA ALA A 138 15.57 -4.18 -23.45
C ALA A 138 15.03 -5.42 -24.20
N LEU A 139 15.46 -6.64 -23.79
CA LEU A 139 14.95 -7.89 -24.34
C LEU A 139 13.46 -8.09 -24.05
N TYR A 140 13.01 -7.81 -22.82
CA TYR A 140 11.61 -7.88 -22.46
C TYR A 140 10.75 -6.92 -23.30
N ILE A 141 11.20 -5.67 -23.46
CA ILE A 141 10.50 -4.68 -24.30
C ILE A 141 10.44 -5.15 -25.75
N PHE A 142 11.55 -5.65 -26.30
CA PHE A 142 11.58 -6.20 -27.66
C PHE A 142 10.57 -7.34 -27.86
N VAL A 143 10.53 -8.31 -26.94
CA VAL A 143 9.62 -9.46 -27.04
C VAL A 143 8.16 -9.06 -26.82
N SER A 144 7.86 -8.18 -25.85
CA SER A 144 6.49 -7.77 -25.52
C SER A 144 5.86 -6.82 -26.54
N THR A 145 6.66 -6.09 -27.31
CA THR A 145 6.17 -5.19 -28.38
C THR A 145 6.16 -5.82 -29.76
N SER A 146 6.84 -6.96 -29.93
CA SER A 146 6.83 -7.72 -31.18
C SER A 146 5.45 -8.32 -31.43
N LYS A 147 4.82 -7.98 -32.56
CA LYS A 147 3.56 -8.60 -32.98
C LYS A 147 3.83 -10.05 -33.38
N ALA A 148 3.07 -10.99 -32.81
CA ALA A 148 3.04 -12.34 -33.35
C ALA A 148 2.55 -12.27 -34.80
N HIS A 149 3.30 -12.85 -35.73
CA HIS A 149 2.79 -13.08 -37.08
C HIS A 149 1.57 -14.01 -36.97
N PRO A 150 0.40 -13.62 -37.50
CA PRO A 150 -0.73 -14.55 -37.58
C PRO A 150 -0.33 -15.70 -38.50
N ILE A 151 -0.41 -16.92 -37.98
CA ILE A 151 -0.31 -18.17 -38.74
C ILE A 151 -1.68 -18.47 -39.35
#